data_AF-A0A5E4D8F1-F1
#
_entry.id   AF-A0A5E4D8F1-F1
#
_cell.length_a   1.000
_cell.length_b   1.000
_cell.length_c   1.000
_cell.angle_alpha   90.00
_cell.angle_beta   90.00
_cell.angle_gamma   90.00
#
_symmetry.space_group_name_H-M   'P 1'
#
loop_
_entity.id
_entity.type
_entity.pdbx_description
1 polymer ?
#
loop_
_entity_poly.entity_id
_entity_poly.type
_entity_poly.pdbx_seq_one_letter_code
_entity_poly.pdbx_strand_id
1 'polypeptide(L)'
;MVMQLGRYTKEEQNTVALIKTVFGPEVTKNMIVLFTRKEELEGCSLDSFLESADVNLRSIIKECGNRYFAISNKADKVEKEVQVQMLVELIDKMVENNGRSYFSHQIYENIEEKLQKRGEILKKIYAEERDNEIRLIEQEYATKLEEEKEEQIKLTMMRYEEKIRNIRAEAEKNIFKDVLSVILKTISRVWHTFWK
;
A
#
# COMPACT_ATOMS: atom_id res chain seq x y z
N MET A 1 -6.91 10.61 3.09
CA MET A 1 -6.11 11.83 3.34
C MET A 1 -6.24 12.17 4.81
N VAL A 2 -5.14 12.39 5.52
CA VAL A 2 -5.18 12.76 6.95
C VAL A 2 -4.77 14.22 7.10
N MET A 3 -5.52 15.00 7.86
CA MET A 3 -5.21 16.40 8.15
C MET A 3 -5.58 16.76 9.59
N GLN A 4 -5.01 17.84 10.12
CA GLN A 4 -5.44 18.39 11.41
C GLN A 4 -6.72 19.18 11.23
N LEU A 5 -7.60 19.14 12.23
CA LEU A 5 -8.76 20.02 12.26
C LEU A 5 -8.34 21.49 12.07
N GLY A 6 -9.09 22.24 11.27
CA GLY A 6 -8.79 23.64 10.95
C GLY A 6 -7.61 23.87 9.98
N ARG A 7 -6.93 22.83 9.48
CA ARG A 7 -5.78 22.97 8.58
C ARG A 7 -6.02 22.31 7.23
N TYR A 8 -6.30 23.14 6.23
CA TYR A 8 -6.19 22.77 4.81
C TYR A 8 -5.23 23.72 4.11
N THR A 9 -3.94 23.49 4.33
CA THR A 9 -2.87 24.34 3.84
C THR A 9 -2.53 24.03 2.39
N LYS A 10 -1.60 24.82 1.84
CA LYS A 10 -1.07 24.61 0.50
C LYS A 10 -0.41 23.23 0.36
N GLU A 11 0.18 22.68 1.42
CA GLU A 11 0.81 21.37 1.42
C GLU A 11 -0.22 20.25 1.24
N GLU A 12 -1.35 20.30 1.95
CA GLU A 12 -2.44 19.33 1.76
C GLU A 12 -3.06 19.46 0.35
N GLN A 13 -3.24 20.68 -0.16
CA GLN A 13 -3.73 20.91 -1.53
C GLN A 13 -2.78 20.31 -2.58
N ASN A 14 -1.48 20.55 -2.43
CA ASN A 14 -0.46 20.00 -3.31
C ASN A 14 -0.40 18.47 -3.22
N THR A 15 -0.58 17.90 -2.03
CA THR A 15 -0.63 16.45 -1.82
C THR A 15 -1.84 15.84 -2.55
N VAL A 16 -3.02 16.44 -2.41
CA VAL A 16 -4.23 16.00 -3.12
C VAL A 16 -4.04 16.08 -4.63
N ALA A 17 -3.48 17.17 -5.13
CA ALA A 17 -3.23 17.35 -6.56
C ALA A 17 -2.19 16.36 -7.10
N LEU A 18 -1.17 16.04 -6.30
CA LEU A 18 -0.18 15.01 -6.64
C LEU A 18 -0.83 13.63 -6.71
N ILE A 19 -1.66 13.26 -5.72
CA ILE A 19 -2.39 11.98 -5.70
C ILE A 19 -3.25 11.84 -6.97
N LYS A 20 -3.99 12.89 -7.34
CA LYS A 20 -4.77 12.91 -8.59
C LYS A 20 -3.91 12.83 -9.85
N THR A 21 -2.72 13.42 -9.84
CA THR A 21 -1.79 13.37 -10.98
C THR A 21 -1.24 11.97 -11.17
N VAL A 22 -0.93 11.26 -10.08
CA VAL A 22 -0.33 9.92 -10.13
C VAL A 22 -1.38 8.85 -10.42
N PHE A 23 -2.54 8.93 -9.77
CA PHE A 23 -3.55 7.88 -9.80
C PHE A 23 -4.77 8.25 -10.67
N GLY A 24 -4.78 9.44 -11.26
CA GLY A 24 -5.94 9.98 -11.96
C GLY A 24 -6.97 10.60 -11.01
N PRO A 25 -7.86 11.46 -11.52
CA PRO A 25 -8.83 12.18 -10.69
C PRO A 25 -9.83 11.25 -10.00
N GLU A 26 -10.12 10.08 -10.58
CA GLU A 26 -11.04 9.07 -10.05
C GLU A 26 -10.60 8.48 -8.71
N VAL A 27 -9.33 8.65 -8.31
CA VAL A 27 -8.82 8.22 -7.01
C VAL A 27 -9.60 8.83 -5.84
N THR A 28 -10.16 10.03 -6.01
CA THR A 28 -10.97 10.69 -4.97
C THR A 28 -12.25 9.91 -4.65
N LYS A 29 -12.76 9.10 -5.59
CA LYS A 29 -13.87 8.17 -5.35
C LYS A 29 -13.51 7.09 -4.33
N ASN A 30 -12.23 6.83 -4.07
CA ASN A 30 -11.74 5.88 -3.07
C ASN A 30 -10.99 6.57 -1.92
N MET A 31 -11.16 7.89 -1.76
CA MET A 31 -10.55 8.66 -0.68
C MET A 31 -11.58 9.04 0.40
N ILE A 32 -11.11 9.00 1.65
CA ILE A 32 -11.78 9.55 2.84
C ILE A 32 -10.90 10.67 3.40
N VAL A 33 -11.51 11.78 3.82
CA VAL A 33 -10.81 12.86 4.53
C VAL A 33 -10.90 12.62 6.04
N LEU A 34 -9.77 12.30 6.67
CA LEU A 34 -9.67 12.04 8.10
C LEU A 34 -9.08 13.25 8.83
N PHE A 35 -9.86 13.85 9.71
CA PHE A 35 -9.42 14.91 10.60
C PHE A 35 -8.89 14.34 11.91
N THR A 36 -7.73 14.81 12.34
CA THR A 36 -7.18 14.55 13.67
C THR A 36 -7.47 15.71 14.60
N ARG A 37 -7.29 15.50 15.93
CA ARG A 37 -7.61 16.47 16.98
C ARG A 37 -9.11 16.74 17.10
N LYS A 38 -9.94 15.69 17.02
CA LYS A 38 -11.40 15.78 17.19
C LYS A 38 -11.79 16.48 18.50
N GLU A 39 -11.00 16.37 19.55
CA GLU A 39 -11.22 17.06 20.82
C GLU A 39 -11.27 18.60 20.70
N GLU A 40 -10.66 19.18 19.66
CA GLU A 40 -10.67 20.62 19.37
C GLU A 40 -11.99 21.09 18.73
N LEU A 41 -12.95 20.18 18.48
CA LEU A 41 -14.31 20.57 18.08
C LEU A 41 -15.12 21.15 19.26
N GLU A 42 -14.67 20.98 20.50
CA GLU A 42 -15.30 21.56 21.72
C GLU A 42 -16.83 21.35 21.81
N GLY A 43 -17.32 20.19 21.34
CA GLY A 43 -18.74 19.86 21.33
C GLY A 43 -19.52 20.26 20.07
N CYS A 44 -18.89 20.98 19.13
CA CYS A 44 -19.44 21.19 17.79
C CYS A 44 -19.41 19.90 16.97
N SER A 45 -20.38 19.73 16.06
CA SER A 45 -20.32 18.64 15.09
C SER A 45 -19.27 18.93 14.02
N LEU A 46 -18.71 17.87 13.46
CA LEU A 46 -17.81 17.99 12.32
C LEU A 46 -18.52 18.60 11.10
N ASP A 47 -19.80 18.30 10.91
CA ASP A 47 -20.62 18.89 9.85
C ASP A 47 -20.68 20.42 9.96
N SER A 48 -20.97 20.93 11.16
CA SER A 48 -21.01 22.38 11.40
C SER A 48 -19.64 23.04 11.22
N PHE A 49 -18.55 22.35 11.59
CA PHE A 49 -17.19 22.81 11.28
C PHE A 49 -17.00 22.95 9.76
N LEU A 50 -17.43 21.96 8.98
CA LEU A 50 -17.26 21.91 7.53
C LEU A 50 -18.16 22.88 6.75
N GLU A 51 -19.33 23.24 7.29
CA GLU A 51 -20.19 24.29 6.70
C GLU A 51 -19.46 25.63 6.64
N SER A 52 -18.72 25.96 7.71
CA SER A 52 -17.91 27.18 7.83
C SER A 52 -16.54 27.11 7.16
N ALA A 53 -16.15 25.94 6.64
CA ALA A 53 -14.83 25.73 6.03
C ALA A 53 -14.64 26.50 4.71
N ASP A 54 -13.37 26.72 4.38
CA ASP A 54 -13.00 27.39 3.14
C ASP A 54 -13.43 26.59 1.89
N VAL A 55 -13.51 27.28 0.75
CA VAL A 55 -13.98 26.70 -0.51
C VAL A 55 -13.13 25.52 -0.95
N ASN A 56 -11.81 25.53 -0.70
CA ASN A 56 -10.93 24.46 -1.15
C ASN A 56 -11.17 23.19 -0.32
N LEU A 57 -11.31 23.31 1.02
CA LEU A 57 -11.60 22.16 1.87
C LEU A 57 -12.96 21.55 1.52
N ARG A 58 -13.99 22.38 1.31
CA ARG A 58 -15.31 21.90 0.89
C ARG A 58 -15.26 21.24 -0.50
N SER A 59 -14.42 21.73 -1.41
CA SER A 59 -14.24 21.14 -2.73
C SER A 59 -13.70 19.72 -2.63
N ILE A 60 -12.61 19.49 -1.89
CA ILE A 60 -12.04 18.15 -1.77
C ILE A 60 -12.97 17.18 -1.05
N ILE A 61 -13.76 17.65 -0.08
CA ILE A 61 -14.77 16.82 0.60
C ILE A 61 -15.85 16.37 -0.37
N LYS A 62 -16.34 17.27 -1.24
CA LYS A 62 -17.31 16.93 -2.28
C LYS A 62 -16.75 15.94 -3.29
N GLU A 63 -15.51 16.13 -3.73
CA GLU A 63 -14.84 15.18 -4.62
C GLU A 63 -14.65 13.81 -3.96
N CYS A 64 -14.43 13.79 -2.64
CA CYS A 64 -14.44 12.56 -1.83
C CYS A 64 -15.86 12.04 -1.54
N GLY A 65 -16.91 12.50 -2.22
CA GLY A 65 -18.28 12.01 -2.03
C GLY A 65 -18.85 12.29 -0.65
N ASN A 66 -18.47 13.41 -0.02
CA ASN A 66 -18.81 13.76 1.36
C ASN A 66 -18.37 12.71 2.40
N ARG A 67 -17.30 11.95 2.11
CA ARG A 67 -16.72 11.01 3.05
C ARG A 67 -15.63 11.69 3.87
N TYR A 68 -15.97 11.98 5.12
CA TYR A 68 -15.04 12.51 6.10
C TYR A 68 -15.26 11.86 7.47
N PHE A 69 -14.24 11.91 8.30
CA PHE A 69 -14.29 11.39 9.66
C PHE A 69 -13.36 12.21 10.56
N ALA A 70 -13.66 12.34 11.84
CA ALA A 70 -12.75 12.93 12.81
C ALA A 70 -12.37 11.92 13.90
N ILE A 71 -11.09 11.87 14.24
CA ILE A 71 -10.53 11.01 15.26
C ILE A 71 -9.82 11.81 16.36
N SER A 72 -10.03 11.41 17.62
CA SER A 72 -9.26 11.83 18.79
C SER A 72 -8.23 10.75 19.11
N ASN A 73 -6.95 11.05 18.86
CA ASN A 73 -5.86 10.14 19.22
C ASN A 73 -5.58 10.11 20.74
N LYS A 74 -6.13 11.09 21.48
CA LYS A 74 -6.01 11.20 22.95
C LYS A 74 -7.13 10.48 23.69
N ALA A 75 -8.15 10.01 22.98
CA ALA A 75 -9.26 9.24 23.51
C ALA A 75 -8.78 8.01 24.31
N ASP A 76 -9.63 7.56 25.23
CA ASP A 76 -9.40 6.31 25.96
C ASP A 76 -9.53 5.09 25.04
N LYS A 77 -9.22 3.90 25.56
CA LYS A 77 -9.21 2.67 24.77
C LYS A 77 -10.58 2.34 24.18
N VAL A 78 -11.65 2.53 24.95
CA VAL A 78 -13.01 2.17 24.53
C VAL A 78 -13.47 3.12 23.43
N GLU A 79 -13.28 4.43 23.63
CA GLU A 79 -13.62 5.42 22.62
C GLU A 79 -12.77 5.26 21.35
N LYS A 80 -11.51 4.85 21.46
CA LYS A 80 -10.68 4.50 20.29
C LYS A 80 -11.25 3.31 19.51
N GLU A 81 -11.65 2.24 20.19
CA GLU A 81 -12.25 1.08 19.53
C GLU A 81 -13.54 1.44 18.78
N VAL A 82 -14.39 2.28 19.39
CA VAL A 82 -15.61 2.80 18.74
C VAL A 82 -15.27 3.64 17.50
N GLN A 83 -14.28 4.53 17.59
CA GLN A 83 -13.87 5.35 16.45
C GLN A 83 -13.30 4.52 15.29
N VAL A 84 -12.52 3.47 15.60
CA VAL A 84 -12.00 2.54 14.60
C VAL A 84 -13.15 1.80 13.93
N GLN A 85 -14.11 1.29 14.71
CA GLN A 85 -15.28 0.57 14.17
C GLN A 85 -16.08 1.45 13.20
N MET A 86 -16.37 2.70 13.59
CA MET A 86 -17.07 3.65 12.72
C MET A 86 -16.29 3.98 11.43
N LEU A 87 -14.96 4.06 11.51
CA LEU A 87 -14.12 4.28 10.34
C LEU A 87 -14.15 3.07 9.39
N VAL A 88 -14.12 1.85 9.93
CA VAL A 88 -14.25 0.61 9.13
C VAL A 88 -15.60 0.58 8.42
N GLU A 89 -16.70 0.89 9.10
CA GLU A 89 -18.03 0.96 8.48
C GLU A 89 -18.11 2.00 7.36
N LEU A 90 -17.42 3.14 7.50
CA LEU A 90 -17.33 4.15 6.45
C LEU A 90 -16.54 3.63 5.23
N ILE A 91 -15.46 2.87 5.46
CA ILE A 91 -14.68 2.22 4.41
C ILE A 91 -15.52 1.17 3.70
N ASP A 92 -16.26 0.33 4.43
CA ASP A 92 -17.11 -0.71 3.84
C ASP A 92 -18.18 -0.09 2.93
N LYS A 93 -18.89 0.93 3.42
CA LYS A 93 -19.87 1.69 2.61
C LYS A 93 -19.24 2.31 1.37
N MET A 94 -18.02 2.84 1.49
CA MET A 94 -17.29 3.39 0.35
C MET A 94 -17.01 2.30 -0.71
N VAL A 95 -16.53 1.14 -0.29
CA VAL A 95 -16.21 0.02 -1.19
C VAL A 95 -17.47 -0.52 -1.85
N GLU A 96 -18.57 -0.65 -1.11
CA GLU A 96 -19.86 -1.08 -1.67
C GLU A 96 -20.37 -0.11 -2.75
N ASN A 97 -20.35 1.19 -2.47
CA ASN A 97 -20.77 2.22 -3.42
C ASN A 97 -19.87 2.29 -4.67
N ASN A 98 -18.62 1.84 -4.56
CA ASN A 98 -17.66 1.79 -5.66
C ASN A 98 -17.69 0.45 -6.43
N GLY A 99 -18.76 -0.34 -6.28
CA GLY A 99 -18.93 -1.60 -7.02
C GLY A 99 -18.16 -2.79 -6.44
N ARG A 100 -17.78 -2.72 -5.15
CA ARG A 100 -17.04 -3.75 -4.41
C ARG A 100 -15.67 -4.10 -5.01
N SER A 101 -15.11 -3.20 -5.80
CA SER A 101 -13.75 -3.30 -6.32
C SER A 101 -12.83 -2.33 -5.59
N TYR A 102 -11.60 -2.77 -5.33
CA TYR A 102 -10.53 -1.87 -4.91
C TYR A 102 -10.25 -0.84 -6.01
N PHE A 103 -9.63 0.29 -5.63
CA PHE A 103 -9.17 1.26 -6.60
C PHE A 103 -8.16 0.62 -7.57
N SER A 104 -8.62 0.34 -8.79
CA SER A 104 -7.79 -0.18 -9.88
C SER A 104 -7.43 0.99 -10.78
N HIS A 105 -6.14 1.36 -10.79
CA HIS A 105 -5.57 2.27 -11.78
C HIS A 105 -4.63 1.48 -12.68
N GLN A 106 -4.29 1.99 -13.88
CA GLN A 106 -3.35 1.32 -14.79
C GLN A 106 -1.97 1.02 -14.15
N ILE A 107 -1.58 1.79 -13.12
CA ILE A 107 -0.41 1.51 -12.30
C ILE A 107 -0.57 0.17 -11.54
N TYR A 108 -1.78 -0.16 -11.07
CA TYR A 108 -2.13 -1.39 -10.36
C TYR A 108 -2.52 -2.56 -11.27
N GLU A 109 -3.17 -2.32 -12.42
CA GLU A 109 -3.59 -3.41 -13.33
C GLU A 109 -2.40 -4.22 -13.86
N ASN A 110 -1.23 -3.57 -13.98
CA ASN A 110 0.01 -4.24 -14.37
C ASN A 110 0.74 -4.91 -13.19
N ILE A 111 0.34 -4.68 -11.93
CA ILE A 111 1.08 -5.19 -10.76
C ILE A 111 0.88 -6.69 -10.62
N GLU A 112 -0.34 -7.20 -10.75
CA GLU A 112 -0.60 -8.64 -10.60
C GLU A 112 0.10 -9.45 -11.70
N GLU A 113 0.03 -8.98 -12.95
CA GLU A 113 0.75 -9.61 -14.06
C GLU A 113 2.28 -9.56 -13.86
N LYS A 114 2.81 -8.44 -13.36
CA LYS A 114 4.23 -8.32 -13.02
C LYS A 114 4.61 -9.23 -11.84
N LEU A 115 3.76 -9.36 -10.83
CA LEU A 115 3.94 -10.24 -9.67
C LEU A 115 4.06 -11.68 -10.14
N GLN A 116 3.13 -12.11 -11.00
CA GLN A 116 3.12 -13.45 -11.55
C GLN A 116 4.38 -13.71 -12.41
N LYS A 117 4.68 -12.85 -13.39
CA LYS A 117 5.88 -12.99 -14.23
C LYS A 117 7.15 -13.03 -13.40
N ARG A 118 7.25 -12.20 -12.35
CA ARG A 118 8.42 -12.15 -11.48
C ARG A 118 8.54 -13.40 -10.61
N GLY A 119 7.42 -13.88 -10.08
CA GLY A 119 7.37 -15.15 -9.35
C GLY A 119 7.84 -16.32 -10.23
N GLU A 120 7.44 -16.38 -11.49
CA GLU A 120 7.89 -17.39 -12.43
C GLU A 120 9.40 -17.32 -12.71
N ILE A 121 9.94 -16.11 -12.91
CA ILE A 121 11.39 -15.90 -13.11
C ILE A 121 12.17 -16.35 -11.87
N LEU A 122 11.76 -15.93 -10.66
CA LEU A 122 12.42 -16.32 -9.42
C LEU A 122 12.38 -17.84 -9.21
N LYS A 123 11.26 -18.49 -9.54
CA LYS A 123 11.11 -19.94 -9.43
C LYS A 123 12.11 -20.68 -10.32
N LYS A 124 12.34 -20.19 -11.55
CA LYS A 124 13.35 -20.74 -12.46
C LYS A 124 14.76 -20.56 -11.90
N ILE A 125 15.10 -19.36 -11.45
CA ILE A 125 16.41 -19.06 -10.84
C ILE A 125 16.68 -19.99 -9.65
N TYR A 126 15.72 -20.15 -8.74
CA TYR A 126 15.90 -21.00 -7.57
C TYR A 126 15.99 -22.49 -7.91
N ALA A 127 15.28 -22.95 -8.94
CA ALA A 127 15.41 -24.32 -9.42
C ALA A 127 16.80 -24.58 -10.02
N GLU A 128 17.31 -23.65 -10.84
CA GLU A 128 18.66 -23.73 -11.40
C GLU A 128 19.75 -23.69 -10.31
N GLU A 129 19.60 -22.82 -9.31
CA GLU A 129 20.50 -22.78 -8.14
C GLU A 129 20.52 -24.12 -7.39
N ARG A 130 19.34 -24.67 -7.10
CA ARG A 130 19.18 -25.98 -6.44
C ARG A 130 19.85 -27.10 -7.24
N ASP A 131 19.62 -27.17 -8.54
CA ASP A 131 20.16 -28.21 -9.41
C ASP A 131 21.68 -28.14 -9.49
N ASN A 132 22.23 -26.92 -9.56
CA ASN A 132 23.67 -26.71 -9.55
C ASN A 132 24.28 -27.11 -8.20
N GLU A 133 23.63 -26.78 -7.07
CA GLU A 133 24.10 -27.13 -5.73
C GLU A 133 24.06 -28.64 -5.50
N ILE A 134 22.98 -29.32 -5.90
CA ILE A 134 22.89 -30.80 -5.85
C ILE A 134 24.00 -31.43 -6.70
N ARG A 135 24.23 -30.95 -7.93
CA ARG A 135 25.30 -31.46 -8.80
C ARG A 135 26.69 -31.30 -8.17
N LEU A 136 26.94 -30.19 -7.48
CA LEU A 136 28.20 -29.96 -6.78
C LEU A 136 28.35 -30.90 -5.58
N ILE A 137 27.28 -31.11 -4.81
CA ILE A 137 27.26 -32.07 -3.69
C ILE A 137 27.55 -33.49 -4.20
N GLU A 138 26.92 -33.91 -5.30
CA GLU A 138 27.16 -35.22 -5.92
C GLU A 138 28.63 -35.42 -6.32
N GLN A 139 29.30 -34.37 -6.80
CA GLN A 139 30.71 -34.41 -7.15
C GLN A 139 31.63 -34.44 -5.91
N GLU A 140 31.38 -33.56 -4.94
CA GLU A 140 32.22 -33.41 -3.75
C GLU A 140 32.12 -34.62 -2.80
N TYR A 141 30.94 -35.26 -2.76
CA TYR A 141 30.66 -36.41 -1.90
C TYR A 141 30.77 -37.75 -2.62
N ALA A 142 31.28 -37.79 -3.86
CA ALA A 142 31.40 -39.02 -4.65
C ALA A 142 32.20 -40.15 -3.96
N THR A 143 33.10 -39.81 -3.04
CA THR A 143 33.93 -40.76 -2.28
C THR A 143 33.59 -40.85 -0.79
N LYS A 144 32.55 -40.13 -0.34
CA LYS A 144 32.12 -40.08 1.08
C LYS A 144 30.96 -41.06 1.34
N LEU A 145 30.56 -41.19 2.61
CA LEU A 145 29.40 -42.00 3.01
C LEU A 145 28.11 -41.44 2.39
N GLU A 146 27.26 -42.32 1.89
CA GLU A 146 26.00 -41.94 1.23
C GLU A 146 25.07 -41.16 2.18
N GLU A 147 25.07 -41.51 3.48
CA GLU A 147 24.28 -40.82 4.51
C GLU A 147 24.63 -39.32 4.62
N GLU A 148 25.92 -38.96 4.56
CA GLU A 148 26.36 -37.56 4.62
C GLU A 148 25.91 -36.78 3.38
N LYS A 149 25.91 -37.44 2.22
CA LYS A 149 25.45 -36.85 0.95
C LYS A 149 23.94 -36.63 0.96
N GLU A 150 23.17 -37.62 1.41
CA GLU A 150 21.72 -37.49 1.56
C GLU A 150 21.34 -36.35 2.51
N GLU A 151 22.08 -36.18 3.61
CA GLU A 151 21.85 -35.09 4.55
C GLU A 151 22.08 -33.72 3.91
N GLN A 152 23.14 -33.54 3.12
CA GLN A 152 23.39 -32.29 2.40
C GLN A 152 22.31 -32.00 1.34
N ILE A 153 21.92 -33.01 0.56
CA ILE A 153 20.83 -32.86 -0.44
C ILE A 153 19.54 -32.44 0.26
N LYS A 154 19.23 -33.05 1.41
CA LYS A 154 18.05 -32.70 2.22
C LYS A 154 18.10 -31.25 2.69
N LEU A 155 19.25 -30.78 3.18
CA LEU A 155 19.44 -29.38 3.59
C LEU A 155 19.25 -28.41 2.41
N THR A 156 19.81 -28.72 1.24
CA THR A 156 19.60 -27.93 0.01
C THR A 156 18.13 -27.86 -0.39
N MET A 157 17.41 -28.99 -0.33
CA MET A 157 15.98 -29.04 -0.61
C MET A 157 15.17 -28.20 0.38
N MET A 158 15.48 -28.26 1.68
CA MET A 158 14.82 -27.43 2.70
C MET A 158 15.01 -25.93 2.44
N ARG A 159 16.21 -25.50 2.04
CA ARG A 159 16.50 -24.10 1.67
C ARG A 159 15.73 -23.68 0.42
N TYR A 160 15.64 -24.55 -0.58
CA TYR A 160 14.83 -24.29 -1.79
C TYR A 160 13.34 -24.13 -1.44
N GLU A 161 12.78 -25.01 -0.62
CA GLU A 161 11.39 -24.93 -0.17
C GLU A 161 11.09 -23.65 0.61
N GLU A 162 12.03 -23.20 1.45
CA GLU A 162 11.92 -21.90 2.12
C GLU A 162 11.91 -20.73 1.13
N LYS A 163 12.80 -20.73 0.13
CA LYS A 163 12.80 -19.72 -0.94
C LYS A 163 11.49 -19.70 -1.72
N ILE A 164 10.93 -20.88 -2.04
CA ILE A 164 9.64 -20.99 -2.73
C ILE A 164 8.48 -20.50 -1.84
N ARG A 165 8.46 -20.81 -0.54
CA ARG A 165 7.45 -20.28 0.38
C ARG A 165 7.47 -18.75 0.45
N ASN A 166 8.66 -18.15 0.38
CA ASN A 166 8.86 -16.70 0.46
C ASN A 166 8.81 -15.98 -0.90
N ILE A 167 8.56 -16.70 -2.01
CA ILE A 167 8.69 -16.17 -3.37
C ILE A 167 7.77 -14.96 -3.64
N ARG A 168 6.57 -14.98 -3.05
CA ARG A 168 5.60 -13.90 -3.19
C ARG A 168 6.12 -12.61 -2.57
N ALA A 169 6.60 -12.68 -1.33
CA ALA A 169 7.18 -11.52 -0.64
C ALA A 169 8.40 -10.96 -1.38
N GLU A 170 9.21 -11.83 -1.98
CA GLU A 170 10.39 -11.40 -2.75
C GLU A 170 10.02 -10.78 -4.12
N ALA A 171 8.97 -11.28 -4.77
CA ALA A 171 8.39 -10.66 -5.96
C ALA A 171 7.81 -9.27 -5.62
N GLU A 172 7.08 -9.16 -4.51
CA GLU A 172 6.46 -7.92 -4.02
C GLU A 172 7.49 -6.82 -3.72
N LYS A 173 8.61 -7.14 -3.04
CA LYS A 173 9.66 -6.15 -2.75
C LYS A 173 10.21 -5.47 -4.01
N ASN A 174 10.43 -6.25 -5.07
CA ASN A 174 10.98 -5.71 -6.32
C ASN A 174 9.95 -4.87 -7.06
N ILE A 175 8.69 -5.29 -7.05
CA ILE A 175 7.60 -4.53 -7.68
C ILE A 175 7.32 -3.24 -6.93
N PHE A 176 7.43 -3.22 -5.60
CA PHE A 176 7.34 -1.98 -4.83
C PHE A 176 8.39 -0.97 -5.29
N LYS A 177 9.64 -1.41 -5.55
CA LYS A 177 10.69 -0.52 -6.09
C LYS A 177 10.32 0.02 -7.48
N ASP A 178 9.80 -0.83 -8.37
CA ASP A 178 9.38 -0.41 -9.71
C ASP A 178 8.24 0.61 -9.64
N VAL A 179 7.21 0.35 -8.82
CA VAL A 179 6.08 1.26 -8.60
C VAL A 179 6.57 2.58 -8.01
N LEU A 180 7.42 2.53 -6.99
CA LEU A 180 8.01 3.72 -6.38
C LEU A 180 8.82 4.53 -7.40
N SER A 181 9.56 3.87 -8.30
CA SER A 181 10.32 4.54 -9.35
C SER A 181 9.42 5.31 -10.33
N VAL A 182 8.27 4.73 -10.70
CA VAL A 182 7.28 5.37 -11.57
C VAL A 182 6.65 6.58 -10.87
N ILE A 183 6.30 6.43 -9.59
CA ILE A 183 5.77 7.52 -8.77
C ILE A 183 6.78 8.65 -8.67
N LEU A 184 8.04 8.36 -8.31
CA LEU A 184 9.12 9.37 -8.19
C LEU A 184 9.40 10.07 -9.52
N LYS A 185 9.43 9.34 -10.64
CA LYS A 185 9.59 9.93 -11.98
C LYS A 185 8.41 10.83 -12.37
N THR A 186 7.21 10.52 -11.89
CA THR A 186 6.02 11.35 -12.11
C THR A 186 6.11 12.62 -11.27
N ILE A 187 6.42 12.49 -9.97
CA ILE A 187 6.67 13.62 -9.06
C ILE A 187 7.75 14.55 -9.61
N SER A 188 8.89 14.02 -10.05
CA SER A 188 10.00 14.81 -10.61
C SER A 188 9.56 15.66 -11.81
N ARG A 189 8.71 15.12 -12.69
CA ARG A 189 8.19 15.85 -13.86
C ARG A 189 7.26 17.00 -13.48
N VAL A 190 6.52 16.87 -12.37
CA VAL A 190 5.55 17.87 -11.92
C VAL A 190 6.04 18.70 -10.73
N TRP A 191 7.29 18.53 -10.30
CA TRP A 191 7.85 19.13 -9.09
C TRP A 191 7.68 20.66 -9.06
N HIS A 192 8.06 21.33 -10.16
CA HIS A 192 7.95 22.78 -10.32
C HIS A 192 6.50 23.31 -10.30
N THR A 193 5.51 22.44 -10.53
CA THR A 193 4.10 22.81 -10.53
C THR A 193 3.55 22.93 -9.10
N PHE A 194 4.12 22.18 -8.16
CA PHE A 194 3.58 22.05 -6.81
C PHE A 194 4.44 22.71 -5.73
N TRP A 195 5.77 22.69 -5.85
CA TRP A 195 6.67 23.29 -4.87
C TRP A 195 7.43 24.45 -5.50
N LYS A 196 6.99 25.67 -5.19
CA LYS A 196 7.61 26.95 -5.57
C LYS A 196 7.71 27.86 -4.35
#